data_AF-A0A5C6B7W7-F1
#
_entry.id   AF-A0A5C6B7W7-F1
#
_cell.length_a   1.000
_cell.length_b   1.000
_cell.length_c   1.000
_cell.angle_alpha   90.00
_cell.angle_beta   90.00
_cell.angle_gamma   90.00
#
_symmetry.space_group_name_H-M   'P 1'
#
loop_
_entity.id
_entity.type
_entity.pdbx_description
1 polymer ?
#
loop_
_entity_poly.entity_id
_entity_poly.type
_entity_poly.pdbx_seq_one_letter_code
_entity_poly.pdbx_strand_id
1 'polypeptide(L)'
;MKSFHAVRSAYTLVCITLTAVFLLGVTWLQAHADDRANGAGNSATAKAASDAAASAEGQSDDEEYSQPYQPKSKTQLRRELTSIQYRVTQNEETEPAFRNAFWNNKREGVYRCVVCDLPLFESGTKYKSGTGWPSFWAPKNPKAVATRTDYVLFYPRTEVHCSRCGAHLGHVFDDGPADKTGKRYCMNSASLSFNTTEEEEVLAAKRAAEKKSDDAIKSKPTDAASKD
;
A
#
# COMPACT_ATOMS: atom_id res chain seq x y z
N MET A 1 67.68 35.99 27.18
CA MET A 1 67.52 34.95 26.13
C MET A 1 66.96 33.63 26.70
N LYS A 2 65.77 33.63 27.32
CA LYS A 2 65.12 32.40 27.85
C LYS A 2 63.66 32.20 27.40
N SER A 3 63.10 33.13 26.61
CA SER A 3 61.66 33.11 26.30
C SER A 3 61.30 32.57 24.90
N PHE A 4 62.27 32.33 24.02
CA PHE A 4 62.01 31.83 22.66
C PHE A 4 61.98 30.29 22.53
N HIS A 5 62.58 29.56 23.48
CA HIS A 5 62.57 28.09 23.47
C HIS A 5 61.23 27.49 23.94
N ALA A 6 60.55 28.13 24.89
CA ALA A 6 59.29 27.62 25.44
C ALA A 6 58.13 27.66 24.42
N VAL A 7 58.09 28.67 23.55
CA VAL A 7 57.00 28.85 22.57
C VAL A 7 57.11 27.86 21.40
N ARG A 8 58.33 27.53 20.96
CA ARG A 8 58.55 26.50 19.92
C ARG A 8 58.20 25.10 20.43
N SER A 9 58.49 24.79 21.69
CA SER A 9 58.19 23.48 22.29
C SER A 9 56.70 23.20 22.45
N ALA A 10 55.90 24.23 22.77
CA ALA A 10 54.44 24.09 22.90
C ALA A 10 53.75 23.87 21.54
N TYR A 11 54.23 24.55 20.49
CA TYR A 11 53.68 24.39 19.13
C TYR A 11 53.95 23.01 18.55
N THR A 12 55.14 22.46 18.77
CA THR A 12 55.48 21.10 18.30
C THR A 12 54.64 20.04 19.00
N LEU A 13 54.35 20.20 20.30
CA LEU A 13 53.49 19.26 21.03
C LEU A 13 52.02 19.30 20.55
N VAL A 14 51.48 20.49 20.27
CA VAL A 14 50.11 20.67 19.77
C VAL A 14 49.95 20.15 18.33
N CYS A 15 50.96 20.33 17.46
CA CYS A 15 50.93 19.78 16.11
C CYS A 15 50.99 18.25 16.11
N ILE A 16 51.80 17.62 16.98
CA ILE A 16 51.90 16.16 17.07
C ILE A 16 50.58 15.54 17.56
N THR A 17 49.94 16.13 18.57
CA THR A 17 48.67 15.60 19.10
C THR A 17 47.51 15.73 18.11
N LEU A 18 47.43 16.82 17.35
CA LEU A 18 46.40 16.99 16.31
C LEU A 18 46.60 16.02 15.13
N THR A 19 47.84 15.73 14.73
CA THR A 19 48.10 14.72 13.69
C THR A 19 47.78 13.30 14.14
N ALA A 20 48.02 12.96 15.41
CA ALA A 20 47.71 11.63 15.96
C ALA A 20 46.19 11.39 16.07
N VAL A 21 45.41 12.40 16.46
CA VAL A 21 43.94 12.31 16.52
C VAL A 21 43.34 12.15 15.11
N PHE A 22 43.88 12.85 14.11
CA PHE A 22 43.41 12.72 12.73
C PHE A 22 43.71 11.32 12.15
N LEU A 23 44.91 10.78 12.40
CA LEU A 23 45.28 9.44 11.92
C LEU A 23 44.47 8.33 12.61
N LEU A 24 44.21 8.44 13.92
CA LEU A 24 43.36 7.47 14.63
C LEU A 24 41.89 7.54 14.18
N GLY A 25 41.36 8.73 13.90
CA GLY A 25 40.00 8.92 13.37
C GLY A 25 39.80 8.34 11.97
N VAL A 26 40.80 8.46 11.09
CA VAL A 26 40.75 7.86 9.73
C VAL A 26 40.80 6.33 9.81
N THR A 27 41.59 5.74 10.72
CA THR A 27 41.62 4.27 10.88
C THR A 27 40.30 3.69 11.42
N TRP A 28 39.57 4.42 12.27
CA TRP A 28 38.25 3.98 12.74
C TRP A 28 37.17 4.08 11.66
N LEU A 29 37.24 5.09 10.79
CA LEU A 29 36.29 5.27 9.69
C LEU A 29 36.47 4.21 8.58
N GLN A 30 37.70 3.75 8.34
CA GLN A 30 37.98 2.69 7.37
C GLN A 30 37.56 1.31 7.90
N ALA A 31 37.79 1.02 9.18
CA ALA A 31 37.42 -0.26 9.80
C ALA A 31 35.90 -0.52 9.87
N HIS A 32 35.06 0.53 9.89
CA HIS A 32 33.59 0.40 9.86
C HIS A 32 32.97 0.42 8.46
N ALA A 33 33.77 0.60 7.41
CA ALA A 33 33.31 0.47 6.02
C ALA A 33 33.38 -0.99 5.53
N ASP A 34 34.26 -1.81 6.11
CA ASP A 34 34.53 -3.18 5.64
C ASP A 34 33.59 -4.25 6.23
N ASP A 35 32.82 -3.94 7.28
CA ASP A 35 31.79 -4.84 7.84
C ASP A 35 30.52 -4.97 6.96
N ARG A 36 30.41 -4.20 5.86
CA ARG A 36 29.31 -4.34 4.89
C ARG A 36 29.64 -5.24 3.69
N ALA A 37 30.84 -5.83 3.62
CA ALA A 37 31.29 -6.55 2.41
C ALA A 37 31.55 -8.06 2.57
N ASN A 38 31.44 -8.65 3.77
CA ASN A 38 31.72 -10.08 4.01
C ASN A 38 30.56 -10.85 4.68
N GLY A 39 29.39 -10.83 4.04
CA GLY A 39 28.22 -11.66 4.36
C GLY A 39 27.82 -12.57 3.21
N ALA A 40 28.78 -13.11 2.45
CA ALA A 40 28.54 -14.14 1.44
C ALA A 40 28.41 -15.51 2.15
N GLY A 41 27.17 -15.93 2.43
CA GLY A 41 26.92 -17.21 3.09
C GLY A 41 25.44 -17.52 3.29
N ASN A 42 24.70 -17.76 2.20
CA ASN A 42 23.56 -18.69 2.05
C ASN A 42 22.64 -18.26 0.90
N SER A 43 23.05 -18.52 -0.35
CA SER A 43 22.18 -18.38 -1.53
C SER A 43 21.57 -19.72 -1.98
N ALA A 44 21.66 -20.78 -1.18
CA ALA A 44 21.15 -22.11 -1.53
C ALA A 44 19.77 -22.45 -0.92
N THR A 45 19.25 -21.63 0.00
CA THR A 45 17.96 -21.88 0.68
C THR A 45 16.86 -20.90 0.30
N ALA A 46 17.16 -19.81 -0.42
CA ALA A 46 16.16 -18.86 -0.90
C ALA A 46 15.45 -19.30 -2.20
N LYS A 47 16.00 -20.28 -2.92
CA LYS A 47 15.41 -20.82 -4.16
C LYS A 47 14.35 -21.90 -3.92
N ALA A 48 14.24 -22.44 -2.70
CA ALA A 48 13.28 -23.49 -2.38
C ALA A 48 11.93 -22.96 -1.85
N ALA A 49 11.80 -21.64 -1.60
CA ALA A 49 10.56 -21.02 -1.12
C ALA A 49 9.73 -20.38 -2.24
N SER A 50 10.28 -20.20 -3.46
CA SER A 50 9.55 -19.68 -4.62
C SER A 50 8.77 -20.75 -5.39
N ASP A 51 9.05 -22.03 -5.14
CA ASP A 51 8.56 -23.13 -5.99
C ASP A 51 7.43 -23.94 -5.32
N ALA A 52 6.97 -23.53 -4.13
CA ALA A 52 5.90 -24.22 -3.37
C ALA A 52 4.52 -23.52 -3.41
N ALA A 53 4.35 -22.48 -4.23
CA ALA A 53 3.06 -21.81 -4.44
C ALA A 53 2.60 -21.83 -5.91
N ALA A 54 3.22 -22.66 -6.74
CA ALA A 54 2.82 -22.85 -8.13
C ALA A 54 1.99 -24.13 -8.28
N SER A 55 0.69 -24.05 -8.01
CA SER A 55 -0.36 -24.93 -8.59
C SER A 55 -1.76 -24.50 -8.13
N ALA A 56 -2.23 -23.38 -8.65
CA ALA A 56 -3.64 -23.15 -8.97
C ALA A 56 -3.66 -22.14 -10.11
N GLU A 57 -4.17 -22.51 -11.26
CA GLU A 57 -4.30 -21.63 -12.43
C GLU A 57 -5.31 -20.52 -12.11
N GLY A 58 -4.81 -19.42 -11.52
CA GLY A 58 -5.55 -18.21 -11.21
C GLY A 58 -5.08 -17.07 -12.11
N GLN A 59 -6.02 -16.30 -12.65
CA GLN A 59 -5.76 -15.02 -13.30
C GLN A 59 -4.71 -14.22 -12.53
N SER A 60 -3.69 -13.69 -13.21
CA SER A 60 -2.69 -12.86 -12.55
C SER A 60 -3.41 -11.70 -11.87
N ASP A 61 -3.30 -11.59 -10.54
CA ASP A 61 -3.96 -10.56 -9.73
C ASP A 61 -3.82 -9.15 -10.34
N ASP A 62 -2.71 -8.91 -11.04
CA ASP A 62 -2.41 -7.67 -11.77
C ASP A 62 -3.43 -7.27 -12.84
N GLU A 63 -4.09 -8.23 -13.49
CA GLU A 63 -5.05 -7.95 -14.55
C GLU A 63 -6.29 -7.24 -13.97
N GLU A 64 -6.79 -7.65 -12.80
CA GLU A 64 -7.96 -7.01 -12.17
C GLU A 64 -7.68 -5.53 -11.85
N TYR A 65 -6.49 -5.19 -11.36
CA TYR A 65 -6.13 -3.81 -11.03
C TYR A 65 -5.83 -2.91 -12.24
N SER A 66 -5.68 -3.49 -13.42
CA SER A 66 -5.39 -2.75 -14.67
C SER A 66 -6.61 -2.49 -15.56
N GLN A 67 -7.78 -3.06 -15.21
CA GLN A 67 -8.97 -2.96 -16.06
C GLN A 67 -9.43 -1.51 -16.26
N PRO A 68 -9.86 -1.15 -17.49
CA PRO A 68 -10.38 0.18 -17.78
C PRO A 68 -11.62 0.47 -16.94
N TYR A 69 -11.70 1.68 -16.41
CA TYR A 69 -12.85 2.16 -15.64
C TYR A 69 -13.50 3.32 -16.37
N GLN A 70 -14.83 3.27 -16.47
CA GLN A 70 -15.63 4.37 -16.97
C GLN A 70 -16.15 5.19 -15.79
N PRO A 71 -15.68 6.44 -15.59
CA PRO A 71 -16.11 7.28 -14.47
C PRO A 71 -17.61 7.54 -14.49
N LYS A 72 -18.27 7.34 -13.34
CA LYS A 72 -19.68 7.66 -13.16
C LYS A 72 -19.87 9.18 -13.04
N SER A 73 -20.93 9.71 -13.65
CA SER A 73 -21.30 11.12 -13.47
C SER A 73 -21.74 11.41 -12.03
N LYS A 74 -21.65 12.68 -11.60
CA LYS A 74 -22.15 13.12 -10.29
C LYS A 74 -23.62 12.74 -10.07
N THR A 75 -24.45 12.82 -11.11
CA THR A 75 -25.87 12.44 -11.05
C THR A 75 -26.07 10.94 -10.84
N GLN A 76 -25.28 10.09 -11.52
CA GLN A 76 -25.31 8.65 -11.28
C GLN A 76 -24.88 8.33 -9.84
N LEU A 77 -23.76 8.90 -9.40
CA LEU A 77 -23.25 8.70 -8.03
C LEU A 77 -24.25 9.11 -6.96
N ARG A 78 -24.96 10.23 -7.13
CA ARG A 78 -26.01 10.66 -6.19
C ARG A 78 -27.24 9.76 -6.16
N ARG A 79 -27.51 9.00 -7.22
CA ARG A 79 -28.63 8.03 -7.27
C ARG A 79 -28.24 6.69 -6.68
N GLU A 80 -27.01 6.26 -6.90
CA GLU A 80 -26.52 4.93 -6.49
C GLU A 80 -26.01 4.91 -5.04
N LEU A 81 -25.38 5.98 -4.58
CA LEU A 81 -24.79 6.05 -3.25
C LEU A 81 -25.77 6.64 -2.23
N THR A 82 -25.72 6.11 -1.01
CA THR A 82 -26.33 6.77 0.14
C THR A 82 -25.68 8.14 0.38
N SER A 83 -26.37 9.02 1.10
CA SER A 83 -25.87 10.37 1.37
C SER A 83 -24.48 10.36 2.05
N ILE A 84 -24.25 9.47 3.03
CA ILE A 84 -22.93 9.38 3.69
C ILE A 84 -21.86 8.81 2.76
N GLN A 85 -22.16 7.78 1.97
CA GLN A 85 -21.21 7.23 0.99
C GLN A 85 -20.81 8.29 -0.04
N TYR A 86 -21.75 9.07 -0.55
CA TYR A 86 -21.45 10.17 -1.47
C TYR A 86 -20.55 11.21 -0.83
N ARG A 87 -20.89 11.70 0.38
CA ARG A 87 -20.10 12.74 1.04
C ARG A 87 -18.69 12.26 1.40
N VAL A 88 -18.55 11.04 1.91
CA VAL A 88 -17.24 10.45 2.21
C VAL A 88 -16.43 10.29 0.93
N THR A 89 -16.96 9.60 -0.08
CA THR A 89 -16.16 9.22 -1.26
C THR A 89 -15.89 10.37 -2.23
N GLN A 90 -16.77 11.37 -2.29
CA GLN A 90 -16.70 12.46 -3.27
C GLN A 90 -16.31 13.82 -2.68
N ASN A 91 -16.58 14.03 -1.39
CA ASN A 91 -16.30 15.30 -0.71
C ASN A 91 -15.31 15.13 0.46
N GLU A 92 -14.63 13.98 0.56
CA GLU A 92 -13.57 13.72 1.54
C GLU A 92 -14.04 13.88 3.00
N GLU A 93 -15.34 13.67 3.26
CA GLU A 93 -15.85 13.63 4.63
C GLU A 93 -15.35 12.39 5.37
N THR A 94 -15.36 12.49 6.70
CA THR A 94 -15.08 11.36 7.59
C THR A 94 -16.35 10.96 8.33
N GLU A 95 -16.70 9.67 8.29
CA GLU A 95 -17.84 9.14 9.03
C GLU A 95 -17.56 9.12 10.55
N PRO A 96 -18.59 9.13 11.43
CA PRO A 96 -18.35 9.14 12.87
C PRO A 96 -17.70 7.84 13.38
N ALA A 97 -16.74 7.97 14.30
CA ALA A 97 -16.09 6.84 14.97
C ALA A 97 -17.12 5.95 15.70
N PHE A 98 -16.92 4.63 15.64
CA PHE A 98 -17.75 3.58 16.28
C PHE A 98 -19.23 3.56 15.84
N ARG A 99 -19.63 4.41 14.89
CA ARG A 99 -20.99 4.51 14.37
C ARG A 99 -21.01 4.29 12.87
N ASN A 100 -20.38 3.19 12.46
CA ASN A 100 -20.23 2.80 11.07
C ASN A 100 -20.33 1.28 10.91
N ALA A 101 -20.39 0.81 9.67
CA ALA A 101 -20.73 -0.58 9.38
C ALA A 101 -19.59 -1.57 9.70
N PHE A 102 -18.33 -1.17 9.57
CA PHE A 102 -17.22 -2.11 9.48
C PHE A 102 -16.15 -1.98 10.57
N TRP A 103 -16.24 -1.01 11.49
CA TRP A 103 -15.26 -0.88 12.57
C TRP A 103 -15.12 -2.19 13.38
N ASN A 104 -16.24 -2.85 13.70
CA ASN A 104 -16.28 -4.10 14.47
C ASN A 104 -16.50 -5.36 13.61
N ASN A 105 -16.52 -5.26 12.28
CA ASN A 105 -16.68 -6.44 11.43
C ASN A 105 -15.47 -7.39 11.59
N LYS A 106 -15.76 -8.68 11.75
CA LYS A 106 -14.79 -9.77 11.91
C LYS A 106 -15.02 -10.94 10.95
N ARG A 107 -15.96 -10.80 10.01
CA ARG A 107 -16.23 -11.83 8.99
C ARG A 107 -15.04 -11.93 8.04
N GLU A 108 -14.77 -13.14 7.58
CA GLU A 108 -13.78 -13.38 6.51
C GLU A 108 -14.32 -12.92 5.17
N GLY A 109 -13.48 -12.21 4.40
CA GLY A 109 -13.90 -11.65 3.12
C GLY A 109 -13.08 -10.45 2.65
N VAL A 110 -13.61 -9.79 1.62
CA VAL A 110 -12.96 -8.69 0.91
C VAL A 110 -13.76 -7.41 1.05
N TYR A 111 -13.05 -6.31 1.29
CA TYR A 111 -13.60 -4.96 1.28
C TYR A 111 -13.34 -4.35 -0.09
N ARG A 112 -14.42 -4.02 -0.79
CA ARG A 112 -14.38 -3.45 -2.15
C ARG A 112 -14.71 -1.97 -2.12
N CYS A 113 -14.28 -1.24 -3.14
CA CYS A 113 -14.65 0.15 -3.32
C CYS A 113 -16.16 0.26 -3.59
N VAL A 114 -16.90 0.99 -2.75
CA VAL A 114 -18.35 1.14 -2.93
C VAL A 114 -18.75 1.81 -4.26
N VAL A 115 -17.80 2.52 -4.90
CA VAL A 115 -18.05 3.26 -6.15
C VAL A 115 -17.83 2.42 -7.39
N CYS A 116 -16.73 1.65 -7.44
CA CYS A 116 -16.25 0.96 -8.64
C CYS A 116 -15.97 -0.53 -8.46
N ASP A 117 -16.30 -1.08 -7.29
CA ASP A 117 -16.21 -2.50 -6.95
C ASP A 117 -14.78 -3.10 -6.96
N LEU A 118 -13.74 -2.26 -7.10
CA LEU A 118 -12.35 -2.70 -7.02
C LEU A 118 -12.07 -3.32 -5.63
N PRO A 119 -11.45 -4.50 -5.52
CA PRO A 119 -11.00 -5.05 -4.24
C PRO A 119 -9.91 -4.17 -3.62
N LEU A 120 -10.14 -3.63 -2.42
CA LEU A 120 -9.24 -2.69 -1.75
C LEU A 120 -8.46 -3.33 -0.59
N PHE A 121 -9.18 -4.02 0.29
CA PHE A 121 -8.62 -4.63 1.51
C PHE A 121 -9.24 -6.00 1.74
N GLU A 122 -8.65 -6.78 2.64
CA GLU A 122 -9.16 -8.10 3.03
C GLU A 122 -9.21 -8.25 4.55
N SER A 123 -10.07 -9.15 5.03
CA SER A 123 -10.23 -9.44 6.46
C SER A 123 -8.91 -9.83 7.12
N GLY A 124 -8.04 -10.56 6.42
CA GLY A 124 -6.74 -11.00 6.91
C GLY A 124 -5.77 -9.85 7.26
N THR A 125 -5.94 -8.67 6.64
CA THR A 125 -5.15 -7.49 6.98
C THR A 125 -5.84 -6.55 7.96
N LYS A 126 -7.10 -6.82 8.31
CA LYS A 126 -7.89 -6.01 9.24
C LYS A 126 -7.51 -6.32 10.69
N TYR A 127 -7.46 -5.28 11.54
CA TYR A 127 -7.17 -5.45 12.95
C TYR A 127 -7.91 -4.43 13.83
N LYS A 128 -7.92 -4.65 15.15
CA LYS A 128 -8.54 -3.75 16.13
C LYS A 128 -7.54 -2.66 16.52
N SER A 129 -7.58 -1.53 15.83
CA SER A 129 -6.76 -0.35 16.16
C SER A 129 -7.24 0.44 17.38
N GLY A 130 -8.54 0.33 17.72
CA GLY A 130 -9.17 1.12 18.78
C GLY A 130 -9.58 2.53 18.33
N THR A 131 -9.44 2.90 17.06
CA THR A 131 -9.76 4.25 16.57
C THR A 131 -11.25 4.46 16.27
N GLY A 132 -12.01 3.39 16.07
CA GLY A 132 -13.44 3.44 15.74
C GLY A 132 -13.76 3.40 14.25
N TRP A 133 -12.77 3.14 13.41
CA TRP A 133 -12.92 2.90 11.96
C TRP A 133 -12.28 1.56 11.56
N PRO A 134 -12.74 0.90 10.49
CA PRO A 134 -12.06 -0.28 9.97
C PRO A 134 -10.60 0.06 9.65
N SER A 135 -9.69 -0.68 10.26
CA SER A 135 -8.26 -0.44 10.18
C SER A 135 -7.54 -1.66 9.64
N PHE A 136 -6.66 -1.44 8.68
CA PHE A 136 -5.88 -2.48 8.01
C PHE A 136 -4.39 -2.16 8.07
N TRP A 137 -3.53 -3.18 8.07
CA TRP A 137 -2.08 -2.97 8.01
C TRP A 137 -1.52 -2.99 6.57
N ALA A 138 -2.28 -3.49 5.60
CA ALA A 138 -1.94 -3.41 4.16
C ALA A 138 -3.19 -3.45 3.27
N PRO A 139 -3.16 -2.82 2.08
CA PRO A 139 -4.15 -3.08 1.03
C PRO A 139 -4.01 -4.51 0.50
N LYS A 140 -5.08 -5.02 -0.13
CA LYS A 140 -5.08 -6.36 -0.75
C LYS A 140 -4.04 -6.47 -1.87
N ASN A 141 -3.86 -5.39 -2.64
CA ASN A 141 -2.83 -5.27 -3.67
C ASN A 141 -2.21 -3.86 -3.61
N PRO A 142 -0.89 -3.69 -3.82
CA PRO A 142 -0.26 -2.37 -3.86
C PRO A 142 -0.88 -1.39 -4.86
N LYS A 143 -1.46 -1.90 -5.96
CA LYS A 143 -2.14 -1.12 -6.99
C LYS A 143 -3.60 -0.78 -6.65
N ALA A 144 -4.15 -1.27 -5.53
CA ALA A 144 -5.56 -1.07 -5.16
C ALA A 144 -5.85 0.37 -4.69
N VAL A 145 -4.85 1.01 -4.10
CA VAL A 145 -4.97 2.33 -3.49
C VAL A 145 -3.85 3.23 -3.98
N ALA A 146 -4.12 4.53 -4.01
CA ALA A 146 -3.12 5.56 -4.22
C ALA A 146 -3.19 6.57 -3.07
N THR A 147 -2.09 7.31 -2.87
CA THR A 147 -1.95 8.24 -1.76
C THR A 147 -1.63 9.63 -2.22
N ARG A 148 -2.14 10.64 -1.51
CA ARG A 148 -1.77 12.05 -1.70
C ARG A 148 -1.62 12.75 -0.36
N THR A 149 -0.80 13.80 -0.33
CA THR A 149 -0.64 14.63 0.87
C THR A 149 -1.88 15.50 1.06
N ASP A 150 -2.43 15.45 2.27
CA ASP A 150 -3.59 16.21 2.72
C ASP A 150 -3.14 17.31 3.69
N TYR A 151 -3.48 18.56 3.37
CA TYR A 151 -3.16 19.78 4.12
C TYR A 151 -4.38 20.41 4.82
N VAL A 152 -5.50 19.67 4.94
CA VAL A 152 -6.74 20.19 5.56
C VAL A 152 -6.58 20.48 7.06
N LEU A 153 -5.65 19.78 7.74
CA LEU A 153 -5.32 20.03 9.15
C LEU A 153 -3.94 20.69 9.29
N PHE A 154 -3.66 21.26 10.47
CA PHE A 154 -2.38 21.92 10.80
C PHE A 154 -1.13 21.02 10.66
N TYR A 155 -1.31 19.71 10.51
CA TYR A 155 -0.25 18.75 10.24
C TYR A 155 -0.58 17.95 8.97
N PRO A 156 0.42 17.64 8.13
CA PRO A 156 0.20 16.88 6.91
C PRO A 156 -0.26 15.46 7.25
N ARG A 157 -1.30 14.99 6.57
CA ARG A 157 -1.74 13.60 6.61
C ARG A 157 -1.55 12.96 5.24
N THR A 158 -1.47 11.64 5.20
CA THR A 158 -1.44 10.90 3.93
C THR A 158 -2.84 10.34 3.67
N GLU A 159 -3.56 10.98 2.77
CA GLU A 159 -4.87 10.51 2.32
C GLU A 159 -4.71 9.28 1.42
N VAL A 160 -5.65 8.35 1.54
CA VAL A 160 -5.78 7.16 0.73
C VAL A 160 -7.05 7.26 -0.11
N HIS A 161 -6.91 7.04 -1.42
CA HIS A 161 -8.02 6.99 -2.37
C HIS A 161 -7.96 5.71 -3.20
N CYS A 162 -9.10 5.30 -3.75
CA CYS A 162 -9.16 4.19 -4.69
C CYS A 162 -8.35 4.54 -5.94
N SER A 163 -7.40 3.68 -6.32
CA SER A 163 -6.52 3.94 -7.46
C SER A 163 -7.27 4.00 -8.80
N ARG A 164 -8.38 3.27 -8.92
CA ARG A 164 -9.16 3.17 -10.16
C ARG A 164 -10.11 4.34 -10.36
N CYS A 165 -10.90 4.70 -9.34
CA CYS A 165 -11.96 5.71 -9.48
C CYS A 165 -11.70 7.02 -8.73
N GLY A 166 -10.63 7.10 -7.95
CA GLY A 166 -10.28 8.30 -7.17
C GLY A 166 -11.17 8.55 -5.94
N ALA A 167 -12.09 7.64 -5.61
CA ALA A 167 -12.93 7.78 -4.42
C ALA A 167 -12.09 7.89 -3.15
N HIS A 168 -12.37 8.88 -2.30
CA HIS A 168 -11.76 9.00 -0.99
C HIS A 168 -12.10 7.80 -0.10
N LEU A 169 -11.08 7.21 0.53
CA LEU A 169 -11.22 6.05 1.40
C LEU A 169 -10.97 6.43 2.87
N GLY A 170 -9.89 7.17 3.14
CA GLY A 170 -9.50 7.59 4.48
C GLY A 170 -8.04 8.01 4.51
N HIS A 171 -7.30 7.63 5.55
CA HIS A 171 -5.90 8.02 5.74
C HIS A 171 -5.02 6.85 6.16
N VAL A 172 -3.73 6.94 5.85
CA VAL A 172 -2.69 6.02 6.30
C VAL A 172 -1.73 6.72 7.26
N PHE A 173 -1.37 6.00 8.32
CA PHE A 173 -0.52 6.46 9.41
C PHE A 173 0.63 5.46 9.67
N ASP A 174 1.70 5.93 10.30
CA ASP A 174 2.92 5.14 10.62
C ASP A 174 2.89 4.54 12.04
N ASP A 175 1.71 4.44 12.64
CA ASP A 175 1.45 3.93 14.00
C ASP A 175 0.71 2.57 13.97
N GLY A 176 0.93 1.80 12.91
CA GLY A 176 0.39 0.45 12.75
C GLY A 176 1.18 -0.64 13.50
N PRO A 177 0.77 -1.91 13.38
CA PRO A 177 1.44 -3.03 14.04
C PRO A 177 2.88 -3.19 13.52
N ALA A 178 3.86 -3.10 14.43
CA ALA A 178 5.28 -3.16 14.10
C ALA A 178 5.75 -4.56 13.65
N ASP A 179 5.04 -5.61 14.05
CA ASP A 179 5.26 -7.00 13.62
C ASP A 179 4.74 -7.27 12.18
N LYS A 180 4.12 -6.27 11.54
CA LYS A 180 3.61 -6.32 10.17
C LYS A 180 4.34 -5.31 9.28
N THR A 181 3.67 -4.22 8.93
CA THR A 181 4.17 -3.17 8.03
C THR A 181 4.48 -1.87 8.77
N GLY A 182 4.07 -1.75 10.03
CA GLY A 182 4.04 -0.48 10.76
C GLY A 182 3.01 0.53 10.24
N LYS A 183 2.22 0.19 9.21
CA LYS A 183 1.21 1.07 8.62
C LYS A 183 -0.17 0.81 9.21
N ARG A 184 -0.96 1.87 9.39
CA ARG A 184 -2.38 1.81 9.74
C ARG A 184 -3.21 2.53 8.68
N TYR A 185 -3.86 1.77 7.82
CA TYR A 185 -4.87 2.25 6.89
C TYR A 185 -6.20 2.36 7.61
N CYS A 186 -6.57 3.57 8.01
CA CYS A 186 -7.80 3.89 8.75
C CYS A 186 -8.86 4.39 7.77
N MET A 187 -9.76 3.50 7.34
CA MET A 187 -10.69 3.76 6.24
C MET A 187 -12.10 4.08 6.75
N ASN A 188 -12.85 4.84 5.99
CA ASN A 188 -14.28 5.02 6.21
C ASN A 188 -15.03 3.79 5.69
N SER A 189 -15.88 3.17 6.50
CA SER A 189 -16.80 2.11 6.10
C SER A 189 -17.73 2.56 4.98
N ALA A 190 -18.17 3.81 4.99
CA ALA A 190 -18.96 4.42 3.92
C ALA A 190 -18.22 4.53 2.57
N SER A 191 -16.91 4.24 2.50
CA SER A 191 -16.19 4.10 1.24
C SER A 191 -16.08 2.66 0.74
N LEU A 192 -16.52 1.70 1.57
CA LEU A 192 -16.34 0.27 1.37
C LEU A 192 -17.70 -0.44 1.18
N SER A 193 -17.69 -1.49 0.38
CA SER A 193 -18.63 -2.62 0.45
C SER A 193 -17.87 -3.84 0.98
N PHE A 194 -18.59 -4.86 1.46
CA PHE A 194 -17.98 -6.08 1.98
C PHE A 194 -18.65 -7.30 1.37
N ASN A 195 -17.82 -8.23 0.92
CA ASN A 195 -18.20 -9.53 0.38
C ASN A 195 -17.52 -10.59 1.23
N THR A 196 -18.27 -11.59 1.70
CA THR A 196 -17.63 -12.75 2.35
C THR A 196 -16.80 -13.56 1.37
N THR A 197 -15.95 -14.43 1.90
CA THR A 197 -15.24 -15.41 1.09
C THR A 197 -16.19 -16.19 0.15
N GLU A 198 -17.36 -16.61 0.64
CA GLU A 198 -18.33 -17.32 -0.21
C GLU A 198 -18.93 -16.41 -1.31
N GLU A 199 -19.22 -15.15 -0.98
CA GLU A 199 -19.72 -14.17 -1.96
C GLU A 199 -18.65 -13.83 -3.02
N GLU A 200 -17.37 -13.81 -2.61
CA GLU A 200 -16.21 -13.61 -3.50
C GLU A 200 -16.03 -14.78 -4.46
N GLU A 201 -16.16 -16.02 -4.00
CA GLU A 201 -16.11 -17.22 -4.84
C GLU A 201 -17.22 -17.19 -5.91
N VAL A 202 -18.44 -16.81 -5.51
CA VAL A 202 -19.57 -16.67 -6.44
C VAL A 202 -19.30 -15.55 -7.45
N LEU A 203 -18.75 -14.41 -7.03
CA LEU A 203 -18.37 -13.31 -7.93
C LEU A 203 -17.29 -13.72 -8.92
N ALA A 204 -16.26 -14.43 -8.46
CA ALA A 204 -15.18 -14.93 -9.31
C ALA A 204 -15.72 -15.89 -10.37
N ALA A 205 -16.61 -16.82 -9.98
CA ALA A 205 -17.25 -17.75 -10.91
C ALA A 205 -18.09 -17.03 -11.98
N LYS A 206 -18.85 -15.99 -11.59
CA LYS A 206 -19.64 -15.16 -12.52
C LYS A 206 -18.75 -14.41 -13.51
N ARG A 207 -17.70 -13.74 -13.03
CA ARG A 207 -16.75 -13.00 -13.89
C ARG A 207 -16.01 -13.93 -14.86
N ALA A 208 -15.65 -15.13 -14.42
CA ALA A 208 -15.05 -16.13 -15.29
C ALA A 208 -16.01 -16.61 -16.39
N ALA A 209 -17.32 -16.74 -16.09
CA ALA A 209 -18.33 -17.08 -17.08
C ALA A 209 -18.55 -15.94 -18.10
N GLU A 210 -18.63 -14.69 -17.64
CA GLU A 210 -18.78 -13.50 -18.50
C GLU A 210 -17.57 -13.34 -19.45
N LYS A 211 -16.34 -13.49 -18.92
CA LYS A 211 -15.13 -13.45 -19.75
C LYS A 211 -15.13 -14.52 -20.84
N LYS A 212 -15.55 -15.75 -20.51
CA LYS A 212 -15.68 -16.84 -21.49
C LYS A 212 -16.70 -16.48 -22.58
N SER A 213 -17.81 -15.84 -22.24
CA SER A 213 -18.78 -15.37 -23.25
C SER A 213 -18.22 -14.26 -24.14
N ASP A 214 -17.50 -13.29 -23.57
CA ASP A 214 -16.90 -12.19 -24.33
C ASP A 214 -15.80 -12.69 -25.29
N ASP A 215 -14.96 -13.60 -24.83
CA ASP A 215 -13.90 -14.22 -25.62
C ASP A 215 -14.49 -15.09 -26.75
N ALA A 216 -15.61 -15.79 -26.50
CA ALA A 216 -16.35 -16.53 -27.51
C ALA A 216 -16.98 -15.61 -28.58
N ILE A 217 -17.49 -14.45 -28.18
CA ILE A 217 -18.04 -13.45 -29.12
C ILE A 217 -16.92 -12.88 -30.01
N LYS A 218 -15.79 -12.51 -29.42
CA LYS A 218 -14.64 -11.92 -30.15
C LYS A 218 -13.96 -12.90 -31.11
N SER A 219 -14.05 -14.20 -30.87
CA SER A 219 -13.41 -15.25 -31.69
C SER A 219 -14.28 -15.76 -32.85
N LYS A 220 -15.55 -15.31 -32.97
CA LYS A 220 -16.40 -15.68 -34.11
C LYS A 220 -15.89 -14.99 -35.39
N PRO A 221 -15.66 -15.73 -36.50
CA PRO A 221 -15.27 -15.12 -37.77
C PRO A 221 -16.32 -14.09 -38.19
N THR A 222 -15.89 -12.87 -38.47
CA THR A 222 -16.77 -11.87 -39.08
C THR A 222 -16.95 -12.27 -40.55
N ASP A 223 -17.98 -13.06 -40.85
CA ASP A 223 -18.41 -13.35 -42.22
C ASP A 223 -18.96 -12.06 -42.85
N ALA A 224 -18.07 -11.20 -43.34
CA ALA A 224 -18.42 -9.99 -44.08
C ALA A 224 -17.28 -9.55 -45.00
N ALA A 225 -17.07 -10.30 -46.10
CA ALA A 225 -16.62 -9.75 -47.37
C ALA A 225 -16.86 -10.76 -48.52
N SER A 226 -18.12 -11.10 -48.76
CA SER A 226 -18.56 -11.50 -50.10
C SER A 226 -18.96 -10.21 -50.85
N LYS A 227 -18.07 -9.73 -51.72
CA LYS A 227 -18.43 -8.92 -52.89
C LYS A 227 -17.44 -9.26 -53.99
N ASP A 228 -17.92 -10.14 -54.88
CA ASP A 228 -17.75 -10.21 -56.33
C ASP A 228 -16.59 -9.43 -56.97
#